data_AF-A0A7W7WN27-F1
#
_entry.id   AF-A0A7W7WN27-F1
#
_cell.length_a   1.000
_cell.length_b   1.000
_cell.length_c   1.000
_cell.angle_alpha   90.00
_cell.angle_beta   90.00
_cell.angle_gamma   90.00
#
_symmetry.space_group_name_H-M   'P 1'
#
loop_
_entity.id
_entity.type
_entity.pdbx_description
1 polymer ?
#
loop_
_entity_poly.entity_id
_entity_poly.type
_entity_poly.pdbx_seq_one_letter_code
_entity_poly.pdbx_strand_id
1 'polypeptide(L)'
;MSHPTDRLAEYAAGTLPDRAAATLAAHLSRCAVCQQDASAWQRIAEGVRDQLAPAPTSLFSALRDRLTPPLPRPGTPPPYRAVPGTRPAARAVGLLAHQWRLVGWRVWIVAAVVLAAGTAVAGWATAPAEAVLATVVPLVAALVVAAACGDDDPPGELLRATPTSVRTTLLARLTLVLGVLFGAAVVGSLGLSLAGAGEPGRLLAAWLGPMVLLSAVSFALASTWRPAVGGSAALALWTLRALAVSGALDAGVAGVVEAAWRTTWPVLTVAGALVAGVLALAPRLPQPAPARLGR
;
A
#
# COMPACT_ATOMS: atom_id res chain seq x y z
N MET A 1 7.12 43.54 -16.51
CA MET A 1 6.73 42.57 -17.56
C MET A 1 6.32 41.29 -16.85
N SER A 2 5.20 40.68 -17.21
CA SER A 2 4.78 39.40 -16.62
C SER A 2 5.63 38.27 -17.22
N HIS A 3 6.27 37.48 -16.37
CA HIS A 3 7.02 36.29 -16.78
C HIS A 3 6.03 35.10 -16.85
N PRO A 4 5.90 34.42 -17.99
CA PRO A 4 4.95 33.32 -18.17
C PRO A 4 5.52 31.98 -17.63
N THR A 5 6.00 31.97 -16.39
CA THR A 5 6.64 30.80 -15.75
C THR A 5 5.77 29.55 -15.77
N ASP A 6 4.45 29.71 -15.64
CA ASP A 6 3.50 28.60 -15.55
C ASP A 6 3.36 27.82 -16.87
N ARG A 7 3.81 28.39 -17.99
CA ARG A 7 3.70 27.78 -19.34
C ARG A 7 5.00 27.19 -19.88
N LEU A 8 6.10 27.35 -19.15
CA LEU A 8 7.42 26.85 -19.60
C LEU A 8 7.47 25.33 -19.64
N ALA A 9 6.82 24.64 -18.69
CA ALA A 9 6.77 23.19 -18.65
C ALA A 9 5.99 22.60 -19.84
N GLU A 10 4.82 23.16 -20.16
CA GLU A 10 4.01 22.78 -21.33
C GLU A 10 4.74 23.05 -22.66
N TYR A 11 5.52 24.14 -22.72
CA TYR A 11 6.31 24.49 -23.89
C TYR A 11 7.47 23.50 -24.09
N ALA A 12 8.20 23.17 -23.03
CA ALA A 12 9.27 22.17 -23.06
C ALA A 12 8.75 20.77 -23.38
N ALA A 13 7.53 20.43 -22.96
CA ALA A 13 6.86 19.19 -23.28
C ALA A 13 6.24 19.15 -24.70
N GLY A 14 6.21 20.28 -25.42
CA GLY A 14 5.60 20.38 -26.75
C GLY A 14 4.08 20.21 -26.76
N THR A 15 3.40 20.40 -25.63
CA THR A 15 1.94 20.24 -25.49
C THR A 15 1.17 21.55 -25.66
N LEU A 16 1.89 22.66 -25.85
CA LEU A 16 1.33 23.99 -25.92
C LEU A 16 0.72 24.26 -27.32
N PRO A 17 -0.50 24.84 -27.43
CA PRO A 17 -1.09 25.15 -28.72
C PRO A 17 -0.21 26.10 -29.55
N ASP A 18 -0.13 25.88 -30.87
CA ASP A 18 0.82 26.57 -31.78
C ASP A 18 0.90 28.09 -31.58
N ARG A 19 -0.26 28.75 -31.43
CA ARG A 19 -0.32 30.21 -31.23
C ARG A 19 0.33 30.65 -29.92
N ALA A 20 0.09 29.90 -28.85
CA ALA A 20 0.64 30.20 -27.54
C ALA A 20 2.13 29.80 -27.45
N ALA A 21 2.54 28.74 -28.16
CA ALA A 21 3.94 28.38 -28.32
C ALA A 21 4.73 29.47 -29.07
N ALA A 22 4.19 30.01 -30.16
CA ALA A 22 4.80 31.11 -30.91
C ALA A 22 4.94 32.40 -30.08
N THR A 23 3.90 32.72 -29.30
CA THR A 23 3.92 33.88 -28.39
C THR A 23 5.02 33.74 -27.34
N LEU A 24 5.15 32.55 -26.75
CA LEU A 24 6.17 32.26 -25.75
C LEU A 24 7.57 32.25 -26.37
N ALA A 25 7.75 31.69 -27.57
CA ALA A 25 9.02 31.73 -28.30
C ALA A 25 9.48 33.17 -28.60
N ALA A 26 8.54 34.06 -28.95
CA ALA A 26 8.82 35.48 -29.13
C ALA A 26 9.22 36.20 -27.83
N HIS A 27 8.74 35.74 -26.67
CA HIS A 27 9.19 36.23 -25.37
C HIS A 27 10.57 35.69 -24.98
N LEU A 28 10.81 34.39 -25.19
CA LEU A 28 12.07 33.71 -24.88
C LEU A 28 13.26 34.31 -25.66
N SER A 29 13.03 34.79 -26.88
CA SER A 29 14.07 35.48 -27.66
C SER A 29 14.51 36.83 -27.09
N ARG A 30 13.76 37.38 -26.12
CA ARG A 30 14.00 38.71 -25.53
C ARG A 30 14.27 38.68 -24.03
N CYS A 31 14.12 37.53 -23.37
CA CYS A 31 14.18 37.42 -21.92
C CYS A 31 15.13 36.30 -21.49
N ALA A 32 16.35 36.67 -21.08
CA ALA A 32 17.39 35.73 -20.65
C ALA A 32 16.96 34.86 -19.45
N VAL A 33 16.20 35.42 -18.51
CA VAL A 33 15.70 34.69 -17.34
C VAL A 33 14.76 33.55 -17.77
N CYS A 34 13.75 33.84 -18.60
CA CYS A 34 12.84 32.81 -19.08
C CYS A 34 13.53 31.81 -20.01
N GLN A 35 14.57 32.22 -20.74
CA GLN A 35 15.40 31.31 -21.55
C GLN A 35 16.13 30.29 -20.67
N GLN A 36 16.72 30.75 -19.55
CA GLN A 36 17.38 29.87 -18.59
C GLN A 36 16.39 28.88 -17.97
N ASP A 37 15.22 29.33 -17.54
CA ASP A 37 14.17 28.47 -17.00
C ASP A 37 13.66 27.46 -18.04
N ALA A 38 13.43 27.90 -19.28
CA ALA A 38 13.03 27.03 -20.39
C ALA A 38 14.08 25.94 -20.66
N SER A 39 15.37 26.27 -20.64
CA SER A 39 16.45 25.30 -20.82
C SER A 39 16.50 24.26 -19.68
N ALA A 40 16.18 24.67 -18.45
CA ALA A 40 16.08 23.75 -17.32
C ALA A 40 14.93 22.75 -17.52
N TRP A 41 13.75 23.24 -17.94
CA TRP A 41 12.62 22.37 -18.28
C TRP A 41 12.88 21.45 -19.47
N GLN A 42 13.58 21.93 -20.50
CA GLN A 42 13.96 21.11 -21.66
C GLN A 42 14.87 19.94 -21.26
N ARG A 43 15.86 20.16 -20.39
CA ARG A 43 16.71 19.07 -19.86
C ARG A 43 15.91 18.00 -19.11
N ILE A 44 14.91 18.41 -18.32
CA ILE A 44 14.00 17.47 -17.64
C ILE A 44 13.20 16.68 -18.68
N ALA A 45 12.62 17.35 -19.67
CA ALA A 45 11.83 16.73 -20.73
C ALA A 45 12.66 15.76 -21.60
N GLU A 46 13.93 16.06 -21.83
CA GLU A 46 14.88 15.16 -22.51
C GLU A 46 15.21 13.94 -21.66
N GLY A 47 15.58 14.12 -20.38
CA GLY A 47 15.85 12.99 -19.49
C GLY A 47 14.67 12.03 -19.31
N VAL A 48 13.44 12.56 -19.28
CA VAL A 48 12.23 11.72 -19.28
C VAL A 48 12.06 10.96 -20.59
N ARG A 49 12.31 11.60 -21.74
CA ARG A 49 12.25 10.96 -23.06
C ARG A 49 13.31 9.86 -23.23
N ASP A 50 14.52 10.07 -22.71
CA ASP A 50 15.60 9.09 -22.79
C ASP A 50 15.34 7.86 -21.93
N GLN A 51 14.62 8.01 -20.80
CA GLN A 51 14.20 6.88 -19.96
C GLN A 51 13.01 6.11 -20.53
N LEU A 52 12.16 6.77 -21.32
CA LEU A 52 11.04 6.15 -22.00
C LEU A 52 11.54 5.43 -23.26
N ALA A 53 11.82 4.14 -23.15
CA ALA A 53 12.04 3.29 -24.33
C ALA A 53 10.86 3.51 -25.32
N PRO A 54 11.13 3.74 -26.63
CA PRO A 54 10.07 3.94 -27.60
C PRO A 54 9.13 2.73 -27.55
N ALA A 55 7.87 2.99 -27.20
CA ALA A 55 6.88 1.94 -27.12
C ALA A 55 6.81 1.23 -28.49
N PRO A 56 6.92 -0.11 -28.54
CA PRO A 56 6.83 -0.83 -29.80
C PRO A 56 5.56 -0.43 -30.55
N THR A 57 5.67 -0.12 -31.84
CA THR A 57 4.53 0.31 -32.67
C THR A 57 3.39 -0.72 -32.64
N SER A 58 3.74 -2.00 -32.48
CA SER A 58 2.82 -3.14 -32.30
C SER A 58 2.00 -3.07 -31.00
N LEU A 59 2.54 -2.48 -29.94
CA LEU A 59 1.86 -2.31 -28.65
C LEU A 59 0.80 -1.20 -28.78
N PHE A 60 1.12 -0.12 -29.50
CA PHE A 60 0.17 0.95 -29.79
C PHE A 60 -0.96 0.50 -30.72
N SER A 61 -0.67 -0.29 -31.76
CA SER A 61 -1.71 -0.85 -32.62
C SER A 61 -2.58 -1.85 -31.85
N ALA A 62 -1.99 -2.74 -31.05
CA ALA A 62 -2.74 -3.69 -30.22
C ALA A 62 -3.62 -3.01 -29.17
N LEU A 63 -3.15 -1.90 -28.56
CA LEU A 63 -3.98 -1.09 -27.67
C LEU A 63 -5.09 -0.39 -28.44
N ARG A 64 -4.81 0.19 -29.61
CA ARG A 64 -5.82 0.85 -30.45
C ARG A 64 -6.91 -0.12 -30.88
N ASP A 65 -6.56 -1.33 -31.29
CA ASP A 65 -7.52 -2.36 -31.67
C ASP A 65 -8.37 -2.82 -30.49
N ARG A 66 -7.79 -2.89 -29.28
CA ARG A 66 -8.54 -3.18 -28.03
C ARG A 66 -9.37 -2.01 -27.52
N LEU A 67 -8.95 -0.77 -27.79
CA LEU A 67 -9.60 0.48 -27.39
C LEU A 67 -10.54 1.04 -28.45
N THR A 68 -10.70 0.35 -29.59
CA THR A 68 -11.74 0.63 -30.59
C THR A 68 -12.88 -0.38 -30.44
N PRO A 69 -13.65 -0.40 -29.33
CA PRO A 69 -15.03 -0.83 -29.44
C PRO A 69 -15.78 0.18 -30.33
N PRO A 70 -16.91 -0.19 -30.95
CA PRO A 70 -17.72 0.74 -31.72
C PRO A 70 -17.99 1.98 -30.85
N LEU A 71 -17.58 3.16 -31.34
CA LEU A 71 -17.79 4.43 -30.68
C LEU A 71 -19.27 4.52 -30.25
N PRO A 72 -19.57 4.68 -28.95
CA PRO A 72 -20.92 5.02 -28.52
C PRO A 72 -21.35 6.28 -29.27
N ARG A 73 -22.59 6.32 -29.74
CA ARG A 73 -23.14 7.48 -30.44
C ARG A 73 -22.81 8.77 -29.66
N PRO A 74 -22.37 9.85 -30.32
CA PRO A 74 -22.21 11.13 -29.66
C PRO A 74 -23.52 11.50 -28.95
N GLY A 75 -23.45 11.69 -27.62
CA GLY A 75 -24.61 11.94 -26.76
C GLY A 75 -24.96 10.82 -25.77
N THR A 76 -24.40 9.61 -25.90
CA THR A 76 -24.50 8.57 -24.87
C THR A 76 -23.22 8.49 -24.04
N PRO A 77 -23.20 9.01 -22.80
CA PRO A 77 -22.06 8.75 -21.91
C PRO A 77 -21.91 7.22 -21.77
N PRO A 78 -20.68 6.67 -21.84
CA PRO A 78 -20.49 5.25 -21.63
C PRO A 78 -21.14 4.90 -20.28
N PRO A 79 -22.07 3.93 -20.24
CA PRO A 79 -22.67 3.54 -18.98
C PRO A 79 -21.55 2.89 -18.18
N TYR A 80 -20.92 3.65 -17.29
CA TYR A 80 -20.11 3.09 -16.21
C TYR A 80 -21.10 2.38 -15.27
N ARG A 81 -21.58 1.22 -15.72
CA ARG A 81 -22.77 0.51 -15.21
C ARG A 81 -22.46 -0.30 -13.96
N ALA A 82 -21.38 0.02 -13.26
CA ALA A 82 -21.22 -0.44 -11.90
C ALA A 82 -22.03 0.52 -11.01
N VAL A 83 -23.35 0.27 -10.88
CA VAL A 83 -24.16 0.92 -9.84
C VAL A 83 -23.46 0.65 -8.52
N PRO A 84 -22.90 1.67 -7.85
CA PRO A 84 -22.26 1.47 -6.56
C PRO A 84 -23.31 0.95 -5.57
N GLY A 85 -23.18 -0.29 -5.11
CA GLY A 85 -23.99 -0.82 -4.00
C GLY A 85 -24.75 -2.13 -4.23
N THR A 86 -24.85 -2.66 -5.46
CA THR A 86 -25.69 -3.86 -5.67
C THR A 86 -25.03 -5.17 -5.23
N ARG A 87 -23.70 -5.24 -5.16
CA ARG A 87 -22.94 -6.44 -4.71
C ARG A 87 -21.62 -6.06 -4.01
N PRO A 88 -21.65 -5.47 -2.80
CA PRO A 88 -20.44 -5.01 -2.12
C PRO A 88 -19.45 -6.16 -1.84
N ALA A 89 -19.96 -7.32 -1.42
CA ALA A 89 -19.13 -8.50 -1.13
C ALA A 89 -18.43 -9.03 -2.39
N ALA A 90 -19.15 -9.22 -3.50
CA ALA A 90 -18.55 -9.69 -4.75
C ALA A 90 -17.48 -8.71 -5.26
N ARG A 91 -17.68 -7.40 -5.07
CA ARG A 91 -16.69 -6.38 -5.42
C ARG A 91 -15.45 -6.44 -4.53
N ALA A 92 -15.63 -6.63 -3.22
CA ALA A 92 -14.54 -6.81 -2.28
C ALA A 92 -13.72 -8.07 -2.61
N VAL A 93 -14.39 -9.20 -2.89
CA VAL A 93 -13.74 -10.44 -3.30
C VAL A 93 -13.00 -10.26 -4.63
N GLY A 94 -13.63 -9.62 -5.62
CA GLY A 94 -12.98 -9.31 -6.89
C GLY A 94 -11.73 -8.44 -6.73
N LEU A 95 -11.79 -7.45 -5.83
CA LEU A 95 -10.64 -6.60 -5.50
C LEU A 95 -9.51 -7.41 -4.84
N LEU A 96 -9.84 -8.25 -3.86
CA LEU A 96 -8.86 -9.14 -3.22
C LEU A 96 -8.22 -10.11 -4.21
N ALA A 97 -9.00 -10.74 -5.08
CA ALA A 97 -8.50 -11.65 -6.10
C ALA A 97 -7.53 -10.97 -7.08
N HIS A 98 -7.79 -9.71 -7.45
CA HIS A 98 -6.87 -8.94 -8.29
C HIS A 98 -5.61 -8.56 -7.51
N GLN A 99 -5.74 -8.10 -6.25
CA GLN A 99 -4.59 -7.77 -5.41
C GLN A 99 -3.68 -8.98 -5.18
N TRP A 100 -4.22 -10.20 -5.08
CA TRP A 100 -3.42 -11.42 -4.94
C TRP A 100 -2.37 -11.55 -6.04
N ARG A 101 -2.78 -11.27 -7.28
CA ARG A 101 -1.93 -11.37 -8.47
C ARG A 101 -0.94 -10.20 -8.59
N LEU A 102 -1.27 -9.06 -7.99
CA LEU A 102 -0.42 -7.86 -7.96
C LEU A 102 0.67 -7.95 -6.88
N VAL A 103 0.41 -8.64 -5.77
CA VAL A 103 1.46 -8.90 -4.76
C VAL A 103 2.49 -9.84 -5.39
N GLY A 104 3.69 -9.30 -5.63
CA GLY A 104 4.76 -10.03 -6.30
C GLY A 104 5.08 -11.35 -5.59
N TRP A 105 5.26 -12.41 -6.38
CA TRP A 105 5.57 -13.78 -5.90
C TRP A 105 6.73 -13.84 -4.89
N ARG A 106 7.70 -12.92 -4.99
CA ARG A 106 8.82 -12.80 -4.04
C ARG A 106 8.37 -12.55 -2.61
N VAL A 107 7.34 -11.72 -2.41
CA VAL A 107 6.77 -11.42 -1.08
C VAL A 107 6.21 -12.69 -0.46
N TRP A 108 5.52 -13.51 -1.25
CA TRP A 108 4.96 -14.79 -0.82
C TRP A 108 6.04 -15.81 -0.46
N ILE A 109 7.09 -15.94 -1.28
CA ILE A 109 8.22 -16.84 -0.96
C ILE A 109 8.87 -16.43 0.37
N VAL A 110 9.19 -15.14 0.54
CA VAL A 110 9.86 -14.67 1.76
C VAL A 110 8.98 -14.93 2.98
N ALA A 111 7.70 -14.60 2.91
CA ALA A 111 6.76 -14.88 4.00
C ALA A 111 6.71 -16.37 4.35
N ALA A 112 6.62 -17.25 3.34
CA ALA A 112 6.56 -18.70 3.52
C ALA A 112 7.85 -19.25 4.13
N VAL A 113 9.01 -18.84 3.61
CA VAL A 113 10.33 -19.28 4.10
C VAL A 113 10.53 -18.87 5.55
N VAL A 114 10.26 -17.61 5.91
CA VAL A 114 10.52 -17.16 7.28
C VAL A 114 9.51 -17.77 8.27
N LEU A 115 8.25 -17.97 7.87
CA LEU A 115 7.28 -18.68 8.71
C LEU A 115 7.68 -20.15 8.91
N ALA A 116 8.08 -20.85 7.85
CA ALA A 116 8.53 -22.24 7.95
C ALA A 116 9.80 -22.38 8.79
N ALA A 117 10.75 -21.46 8.64
CA ALA A 117 11.95 -21.43 9.48
C ALA A 117 11.59 -21.14 10.95
N GLY A 118 10.69 -20.18 11.20
CA GLY A 118 10.22 -19.84 12.54
C GLY A 118 9.51 -20.99 13.25
N THR A 119 8.64 -21.71 12.54
CA THR A 119 7.95 -22.89 13.10
C THR A 119 8.91 -24.05 13.31
N ALA A 120 9.86 -24.28 12.39
CA ALA A 120 10.89 -25.30 12.57
C ALA A 120 11.77 -25.01 13.80
N VAL A 121 12.24 -23.77 13.95
CA VAL A 121 13.00 -23.34 15.13
C VAL A 121 12.16 -23.49 16.40
N ALA A 122 10.88 -23.12 16.37
CA ALA A 122 9.99 -23.28 17.53
C ALA A 122 9.79 -24.75 17.94
N GLY A 123 9.84 -25.69 17.00
CA GLY A 123 9.76 -27.12 17.28
C GLY A 123 11.07 -27.75 17.73
N TRP A 124 12.22 -27.15 17.39
CA TRP A 124 13.56 -27.69 17.69
C TRP A 124 14.22 -27.04 18.90
N ALA A 125 13.92 -25.77 19.17
CA ALA A 125 14.53 -25.03 20.25
C ALA A 125 14.13 -25.60 21.61
N THR A 126 15.07 -25.57 22.56
CA THR A 126 14.79 -25.84 23.97
C THR A 126 13.99 -24.73 24.65
N ALA A 127 13.89 -23.57 23.98
CA ALA A 127 13.07 -22.45 24.40
C ALA A 127 11.58 -22.74 24.16
N PRO A 128 10.66 -22.17 24.95
CA PRO A 128 9.23 -22.36 24.74
C PRO A 128 8.83 -21.85 23.35
N ALA A 129 8.15 -22.70 22.57
CA ALA A 129 7.69 -22.40 21.21
C ALA A 129 6.89 -21.08 21.13
N GLU A 130 6.13 -20.78 22.18
CA GLU A 130 5.38 -19.53 22.36
C GLU A 130 6.28 -18.28 22.22
N ALA A 131 7.47 -18.28 22.82
CA ALA A 131 8.38 -17.13 22.80
C ALA A 131 9.01 -16.92 21.41
N VAL A 132 9.36 -18.01 20.74
CA VAL A 132 9.91 -17.98 19.36
C VAL A 132 8.85 -17.45 18.39
N LEU A 133 7.63 -18.01 18.43
CA LEU A 133 6.53 -17.59 17.56
C LEU A 133 6.12 -16.13 17.80
N ALA A 134 6.06 -15.70 19.07
CA ALA A 134 5.72 -14.33 19.43
C ALA A 134 6.74 -13.30 18.92
N THR A 135 7.95 -13.73 18.55
CA THR A 135 9.02 -12.86 18.05
C THR A 135 9.11 -12.90 16.52
N VAL A 136 9.08 -14.09 15.93
CA VAL A 136 9.29 -14.28 14.48
C VAL A 136 8.06 -13.87 13.68
N VAL A 137 6.87 -14.35 14.05
CA VAL A 137 5.64 -14.14 13.25
C VAL A 137 5.30 -12.65 13.09
N PRO A 138 5.34 -11.81 14.14
CA PRO A 138 4.99 -10.40 13.98
C PRO A 138 6.04 -9.60 13.20
N LEU A 139 7.32 -9.96 13.28
CA LEU A 139 8.37 -9.35 12.47
C LEU A 139 8.17 -9.64 10.98
N VAL A 140 7.90 -10.91 10.64
CA VAL A 140 7.57 -11.29 9.26
C VAL A 140 6.36 -10.52 8.76
N ALA A 141 5.31 -10.44 9.57
CA ALA A 141 4.12 -9.68 9.21
C ALA A 141 4.45 -8.21 8.92
N ALA A 142 5.22 -7.55 9.78
CA ALA A 142 5.63 -6.17 9.59
C ALA A 142 6.44 -5.97 8.30
N LEU A 143 7.42 -6.85 8.03
CA LEU A 143 8.27 -6.78 6.84
C LEU A 143 7.50 -7.03 5.55
N VAL A 144 6.61 -8.04 5.55
CA VAL A 144 5.76 -8.37 4.40
C VAL A 144 4.78 -7.24 4.11
N VAL A 145 4.18 -6.63 5.14
CA VAL A 145 3.31 -5.45 4.98
C VAL A 145 4.09 -4.26 4.43
N ALA A 146 5.29 -3.98 4.95
CA ALA A 146 6.14 -2.90 4.45
C ALA A 146 6.53 -3.11 2.99
N ALA A 147 6.94 -4.33 2.61
CA ALA A 147 7.27 -4.71 1.24
C ALA A 147 6.05 -4.63 0.31
N ALA A 148 4.88 -5.07 0.78
CA ALA A 148 3.65 -4.98 0.03
C ALA A 148 3.21 -3.52 -0.19
N CYS A 149 3.66 -2.57 0.63
CA CYS A 149 3.36 -1.15 0.49
C CYS A 149 4.52 -0.31 -0.12
N GLY A 150 5.62 -0.94 -0.55
CA GLY A 150 6.82 -0.26 -1.04
C GLY A 150 6.93 -0.13 -2.57
N ASP A 151 7.41 1.04 -3.00
CA ASP A 151 7.98 1.49 -4.29
C ASP A 151 7.34 1.18 -5.66
N ASP A 152 6.47 0.18 -5.79
CA ASP A 152 5.81 -0.14 -7.07
C ASP A 152 4.45 0.55 -7.25
N ASP A 153 4.22 1.71 -6.62
CA ASP A 153 2.97 2.44 -6.81
C ASP A 153 2.94 3.01 -8.25
N PRO A 154 1.98 2.61 -9.11
CA PRO A 154 1.85 3.20 -10.42
C PRO A 154 1.70 4.72 -10.28
N PRO A 155 2.21 5.51 -11.24
CA PRO A 155 2.27 6.96 -11.11
C PRO A 155 0.91 7.47 -10.68
N GLY A 156 0.87 8.24 -9.58
CA GLY A 156 -0.38 8.56 -8.86
C GLY A 156 -1.49 9.17 -9.74
N GLU A 157 -1.14 9.64 -10.93
CA GLU A 157 -2.03 10.05 -12.01
C GLU A 157 -2.94 8.92 -12.53
N LEU A 158 -2.40 7.70 -12.71
CA LEU A 158 -3.18 6.51 -13.07
C LEU A 158 -4.15 6.12 -11.96
N LEU A 159 -3.73 6.22 -10.70
CA LEU A 159 -4.59 5.95 -9.55
C LEU A 159 -5.71 7.00 -9.40
N ARG A 160 -5.43 8.28 -9.69
CA ARG A 160 -6.44 9.35 -9.73
C ARG A 160 -7.45 9.18 -10.87
N ALA A 161 -7.07 8.53 -11.97
CA ALA A 161 -7.98 8.20 -13.06
C ALA A 161 -8.85 6.97 -12.77
N THR A 162 -8.47 6.11 -11.82
CA THR A 162 -9.30 4.97 -11.42
C THR A 162 -10.40 5.38 -10.43
N PRO A 163 -11.60 4.79 -10.53
CA PRO A 163 -12.70 5.04 -9.58
C PRO A 163 -12.47 4.39 -8.21
N THR A 164 -11.36 3.69 -8.02
CA THR A 164 -10.98 3.02 -6.77
C THR A 164 -10.01 3.91 -6.00
N SER A 165 -10.41 4.31 -4.78
CA SER A 165 -9.52 5.12 -3.94
C SER A 165 -8.26 4.33 -3.58
N VAL A 166 -7.10 4.99 -3.60
CA VAL A 166 -5.79 4.42 -3.20
C VAL A 166 -5.89 3.70 -1.86
N ARG A 167 -6.64 4.26 -0.91
CA ARG A 167 -6.83 3.68 0.43
C ARG A 167 -7.59 2.35 0.42
N THR A 168 -8.60 2.21 -0.43
CA THR A 168 -9.32 0.94 -0.59
C THR A 168 -8.40 -0.13 -1.14
N THR A 169 -7.53 0.24 -2.08
CA THR A 169 -6.51 -0.65 -2.65
C THR A 169 -5.50 -1.09 -1.58
N LEU A 170 -5.00 -0.15 -0.78
CA LEU A 170 -4.11 -0.44 0.36
C LEU A 170 -4.78 -1.33 1.41
N LEU A 171 -6.02 -1.03 1.80
CA LEU A 171 -6.78 -1.85 2.76
C LEU A 171 -7.00 -3.26 2.23
N ALA A 172 -7.30 -3.42 0.94
CA ALA A 172 -7.45 -4.72 0.31
C ALA A 172 -6.14 -5.50 0.30
N ARG A 173 -5.03 -4.85 -0.07
CA ARG A 173 -3.70 -5.46 -0.07
C ARG A 173 -3.29 -5.88 1.34
N LEU A 174 -3.51 -5.03 2.34
CA LEU A 174 -3.24 -5.33 3.74
C LEU A 174 -4.09 -6.49 4.25
N THR A 175 -5.41 -6.45 4.03
CA THR A 175 -6.34 -7.51 4.45
C THR A 175 -5.91 -8.86 3.87
N LEU A 176 -5.49 -8.87 2.61
CA LEU A 176 -5.03 -10.07 1.92
C LEU A 176 -3.75 -10.61 2.55
N VAL A 177 -2.73 -9.76 2.72
CA VAL A 177 -1.46 -10.13 3.36
C VAL A 177 -1.67 -10.65 4.77
N LEU A 178 -2.44 -9.93 5.59
CA LEU A 178 -2.75 -10.33 6.96
C LEU A 178 -3.54 -11.64 7.01
N GLY A 179 -4.50 -11.83 6.11
CA GLY A 179 -5.29 -13.05 6.02
C GLY A 179 -4.43 -14.28 5.71
N VAL A 180 -3.46 -14.16 4.79
CA VAL A 180 -2.52 -15.25 4.48
C VAL A 180 -1.60 -15.54 5.65
N LEU A 181 -1.00 -14.51 6.24
CA LEU A 181 -0.10 -14.67 7.38
C LEU A 181 -0.83 -15.28 8.57
N PHE A 182 -2.07 -14.86 8.84
CA PHE A 182 -2.92 -15.46 9.85
C PHE A 182 -3.18 -16.93 9.55
N GLY A 183 -3.61 -17.28 8.33
CA GLY A 183 -3.83 -18.66 7.93
C GLY A 183 -2.58 -19.54 8.07
N ALA A 184 -1.43 -19.04 7.63
CA ALA A 184 -0.16 -19.74 7.75
C ALA A 184 0.27 -19.94 9.22
N ALA A 185 0.08 -18.92 10.07
CA ALA A 185 0.36 -19.01 11.51
C ALA A 185 -0.59 -19.98 12.23
N VAL A 186 -1.86 -20.05 11.84
CA VAL A 186 -2.82 -21.06 12.33
C VAL A 186 -2.35 -22.47 11.94
N VAL A 187 -2.00 -22.68 10.67
CA VAL A 187 -1.47 -23.98 10.20
C VAL A 187 -0.19 -24.37 10.94
N GLY A 188 0.74 -23.42 11.14
CA GLY A 188 1.96 -23.64 11.91
C GLY A 188 1.69 -23.99 13.38
N SER A 189 0.75 -23.28 14.03
CA SER A 189 0.36 -23.54 15.42
C SER A 189 -0.29 -24.91 15.58
N LEU A 190 -1.15 -25.30 14.63
CA LEU A 190 -1.76 -26.64 14.60
C LEU A 190 -0.69 -27.72 14.38
N GLY A 191 0.25 -27.53 13.46
CA GLY A 191 1.35 -28.46 13.22
C GLY A 191 2.22 -28.67 14.46
N LEU A 192 2.57 -27.59 15.17
CA LEU A 192 3.33 -27.66 16.43
C LEU A 192 2.53 -28.34 17.54
N SER A 193 1.23 -28.07 17.63
CA SER A 193 0.36 -28.71 18.61
C SER A 193 0.26 -30.23 18.38
N LEU A 194 0.14 -30.66 17.12
CA LEU A 194 0.16 -32.08 16.74
C LEU A 194 1.51 -32.76 17.06
N ALA A 195 2.60 -31.99 17.09
CA ALA A 195 3.92 -32.46 17.51
C ALA A 195 4.13 -32.46 19.04
N GLY A 196 3.11 -32.09 19.83
CA GLY A 196 3.19 -32.07 21.29
C GLY A 196 3.85 -30.83 21.88
N ALA A 197 4.09 -29.77 21.09
CA ALA A 197 4.77 -28.55 21.54
C ALA A 197 3.90 -27.61 22.39
N GLY A 198 2.60 -27.91 22.54
CA GLY A 198 1.69 -27.15 23.41
C GLY A 198 0.24 -27.14 22.93
N GLU A 199 -0.61 -26.52 23.77
CA GLU A 199 -2.03 -26.31 23.48
C GLU A 199 -2.22 -25.29 22.34
N PRO A 200 -3.06 -25.58 21.34
CA PRO A 200 -3.18 -24.75 20.14
C PRO A 200 -3.67 -23.35 20.48
N GLY A 201 -4.58 -23.22 21.45
CA GLY A 201 -5.11 -21.92 21.89
C GLY A 201 -4.04 -21.01 22.50
N ARG A 202 -3.07 -21.57 23.25
CA ARG A 202 -1.95 -20.81 23.81
C ARG A 202 -0.97 -20.37 22.74
N LEU A 203 -0.62 -21.28 21.83
CA LEU A 203 0.23 -20.95 20.68
C LEU A 203 -0.38 -19.83 19.84
N LEU A 204 -1.69 -19.92 19.54
CA LEU A 204 -2.43 -18.87 18.85
C LEU A 204 -2.41 -17.54 19.62
N ALA A 205 -2.71 -17.57 20.92
CA ALA A 205 -2.71 -16.37 21.75
C ALA A 205 -1.32 -15.74 21.90
N ALA A 206 -0.24 -16.50 21.78
CA ALA A 206 1.13 -16.00 21.90
C ALA A 206 1.54 -15.07 20.75
N TRP A 207 1.06 -15.30 19.52
CA TRP A 207 1.40 -14.47 18.36
C TRP A 207 0.28 -13.53 17.92
N LEU A 208 -0.99 -13.81 18.25
CA LEU A 208 -2.14 -13.04 17.75
C LEU A 208 -2.16 -11.59 18.25
N GLY A 209 -2.04 -11.37 19.56
CA GLY A 209 -2.08 -10.03 20.16
C GLY A 209 -1.01 -9.09 19.59
N PRO A 210 0.27 -9.52 19.57
CA PRO A 210 1.34 -8.75 18.95
C PRO A 210 1.10 -8.41 17.48
N MET A 211 0.63 -9.41 16.72
CA MET A 211 0.39 -9.27 15.29
C MET A 211 -0.73 -8.27 15.03
N VAL A 212 -1.83 -8.34 15.78
CA VAL A 212 -2.96 -7.41 15.68
C VAL A 212 -2.54 -5.99 16.05
N LEU A 213 -1.81 -5.81 17.17
CA LEU A 213 -1.34 -4.51 17.62
C LEU A 213 -0.38 -3.86 16.60
N LEU A 214 0.66 -4.60 16.19
CA LEU A 214 1.64 -4.10 15.24
C LEU A 214 1.03 -3.80 13.86
N SER A 215 0.08 -4.64 13.42
CA SER A 215 -0.63 -4.41 12.15
C SER A 215 -1.52 -3.17 12.22
N ALA A 216 -2.23 -2.97 13.33
CA ALA A 216 -3.07 -1.79 13.53
C ALA A 216 -2.25 -0.49 13.57
N VAL A 217 -1.13 -0.48 14.31
CA VAL A 217 -0.22 0.67 14.38
C VAL A 217 0.41 0.93 13.01
N SER A 218 0.96 -0.11 12.36
CA SER A 218 1.58 0.03 11.04
C SER A 218 0.60 0.58 10.01
N PHE A 219 -0.64 0.07 9.99
CA PHE A 219 -1.71 0.57 9.12
C PHE A 219 -2.08 2.02 9.42
N ALA A 220 -2.24 2.38 10.70
CA ALA A 220 -2.61 3.74 11.10
C ALA A 220 -1.54 4.75 10.67
N LEU A 221 -0.26 4.42 10.84
CA LEU A 221 0.84 5.31 10.46
C LEU A 221 1.09 5.33 8.95
N ALA A 222 0.98 4.17 8.28
CA ALA A 222 1.11 4.08 6.83
C ALA A 222 0.02 4.88 6.09
N SER A 223 -1.19 4.90 6.64
CA SER A 223 -2.34 5.60 6.04
C SER A 223 -2.36 7.12 6.30
N THR A 224 -1.77 7.58 7.41
CA THR A 224 -1.78 9.00 7.82
C THR A 224 -0.55 9.76 7.35
N TRP A 225 0.61 9.11 7.27
CA TRP A 225 1.87 9.75 6.90
C TRP A 225 2.45 9.21 5.59
N ARG A 226 3.22 8.12 5.66
CA ARG A 226 3.84 7.44 4.52
C ARG A 226 4.01 5.96 4.88
N PRO A 227 3.96 5.03 3.90
CA PRO A 227 4.14 3.59 4.15
C PRO A 227 5.40 3.23 4.93
N ALA A 228 6.51 3.92 4.66
CA ALA A 228 7.79 3.70 5.34
C ALA A 228 7.70 3.93 6.86
N VAL A 229 6.86 4.87 7.31
CA VAL A 229 6.74 5.19 8.74
C VAL A 229 6.04 4.07 9.51
N GLY A 230 5.06 3.41 8.89
CA GLY A 230 4.40 2.23 9.48
C GLY A 230 5.38 1.08 9.68
N GLY A 231 6.21 0.80 8.66
CA GLY A 231 7.27 -0.21 8.74
C GLY A 231 8.31 0.11 9.82
N SER A 232 8.80 1.35 9.87
CA SER A 232 9.78 1.75 10.89
C SER A 232 9.22 1.69 12.30
N ALA A 233 7.95 2.07 12.51
CA ALA A 233 7.32 2.00 13.82
C ALA A 233 7.13 0.56 14.28
N ALA A 234 6.72 -0.34 13.39
CA ALA A 234 6.61 -1.76 13.70
C ALA A 234 7.98 -2.37 14.07
N LEU A 235 9.03 -2.02 13.34
CA LEU A 235 10.39 -2.45 13.63
C LEU A 235 10.91 -1.87 14.96
N ALA A 236 10.61 -0.60 15.26
CA ALA A 236 10.98 0.04 16.51
C ALA A 236 10.28 -0.63 17.71
N LEU A 237 8.98 -0.91 17.62
CA LEU A 237 8.23 -1.63 18.66
C LEU A 237 8.76 -3.04 18.86
N TRP A 238 9.08 -3.75 17.77
CA TRP A 238 9.69 -5.08 17.85
C TRP A 238 11.07 -5.03 18.53
N THR A 239 11.91 -4.06 18.17
CA THR A 239 13.24 -3.86 18.77
C THR A 239 13.11 -3.52 20.25
N LEU A 240 12.14 -2.68 20.62
CA LEU A 240 11.84 -2.35 22.00
C LEU A 240 11.46 -3.60 22.81
N ARG A 241 10.69 -4.52 22.25
CA ARG A 241 10.44 -5.81 22.89
C ARG A 241 11.70 -6.66 23.03
N ALA A 242 12.51 -6.77 21.97
CA ALA A 242 13.75 -7.53 22.04
C ALA A 242 14.65 -7.02 23.18
N LEU A 243 14.74 -5.69 23.33
CA LEU A 243 15.44 -5.05 24.45
C LEU A 243 14.80 -5.38 25.80
N ALA A 244 13.46 -5.36 25.91
CA ALA A 244 12.74 -5.74 27.13
C ALA A 244 13.06 -7.18 27.55
N VAL A 245 13.03 -8.13 26.62
CA VAL A 245 13.32 -9.56 26.87
C VAL A 245 14.79 -9.78 27.24
N SER A 246 15.71 -8.99 26.68
CA SER A 246 17.13 -9.06 27.01
C SER A 246 17.48 -8.52 28.41
N GLY A 247 16.53 -7.89 29.11
CA GLY A 247 16.78 -7.22 30.39
C GLY A 247 17.52 -5.89 30.26
N ALA A 248 17.66 -5.34 29.05
CA ALA A 248 18.34 -4.07 28.80
C ALA A 248 17.49 -2.84 29.15
N LEU A 249 16.19 -3.02 29.43
CA LEU A 249 15.27 -1.94 29.81
C LEU A 249 14.95 -1.97 31.31
N ASP A 250 14.62 -0.79 31.86
CA ASP A 250 14.08 -0.68 33.21
C ASP A 250 12.83 -1.57 33.39
N ALA A 251 12.70 -2.18 34.57
CA ALA A 251 11.64 -3.12 34.88
C ALA A 251 10.22 -2.56 34.63
N GLY A 252 10.01 -1.26 34.88
CA GLY A 252 8.74 -0.60 34.60
C GLY A 252 8.42 -0.54 33.10
N VAL A 253 9.40 -0.16 32.26
CA VAL A 253 9.23 -0.09 30.81
C VAL A 253 9.04 -1.48 30.22
N ALA A 254 9.86 -2.46 30.65
CA ALA A 254 9.73 -3.85 30.24
C ALA A 254 8.34 -4.42 30.58
N GLY A 255 7.80 -4.10 31.76
CA GLY A 255 6.45 -4.50 32.18
C GLY A 255 5.34 -3.95 31.28
N VAL A 256 5.43 -2.67 30.88
CA VAL A 256 4.47 -2.05 29.96
C VAL A 256 4.56 -2.67 28.56
N VAL A 257 5.77 -2.88 28.06
CA VAL A 257 6.00 -3.50 26.74
C VAL A 257 5.45 -4.92 26.71
N GLU A 258 5.69 -5.71 27.74
CA GLU A 258 5.19 -7.09 27.82
C GLU A 258 3.67 -7.14 28.02
N ALA A 259 3.09 -6.20 28.78
CA ALA A 259 1.64 -6.07 28.91
C ALA A 259 0.96 -5.74 27.57
N ALA A 260 1.57 -4.85 26.77
CA ALA A 260 1.08 -4.53 25.43
C ALA A 260 1.21 -5.70 24.44
N TRP A 261 2.16 -6.61 24.69
CA TRP A 261 2.40 -7.79 23.86
C TRP A 261 1.51 -8.99 24.21
N ARG A 262 0.87 -8.99 25.38
CA ARG A 262 -0.10 -10.03 25.74
C ARG A 262 -1.42 -9.78 25.04
N THR A 263 -2.00 -10.85 24.49
CA THR A 263 -3.35 -10.83 23.91
C THR A 263 -4.38 -10.61 25.01
N THR A 264 -4.71 -9.35 25.27
CA THR A 264 -5.72 -8.95 26.25
C THR A 264 -6.83 -8.15 25.55
N TRP A 265 -8.04 -8.19 26.11
CA TRP A 265 -9.17 -7.42 25.59
C TRP A 265 -8.85 -5.93 25.38
N PRO A 266 -8.15 -5.22 26.28
CA PRO A 266 -7.77 -3.83 26.07
C PRO A 266 -6.87 -3.60 24.85
N VAL A 267 -5.90 -4.50 24.58
CA VAL A 267 -5.03 -4.38 23.40
C VAL A 267 -5.86 -4.51 22.12
N LEU A 268 -6.79 -5.45 22.09
CA LEU A 268 -7.69 -5.65 20.94
C LEU A 268 -8.64 -4.47 20.74
N THR A 269 -9.18 -3.88 21.81
CA THR A 269 -10.06 -2.70 21.69
C THR A 269 -9.31 -1.48 21.21
N VAL A 270 -8.08 -1.24 21.70
CA VAL A 270 -7.22 -0.15 21.22
C VAL A 270 -6.86 -0.35 19.74
N ALA A 271 -6.47 -1.56 19.34
CA ALA A 271 -6.18 -1.86 17.94
C ALA A 271 -7.41 -1.64 17.04
N GLY A 272 -8.59 -2.11 17.48
CA GLY A 272 -9.85 -1.90 16.78
C GLY A 272 -10.24 -0.42 16.68
N ALA A 273 -10.07 0.35 17.76
CA ALA A 273 -10.35 1.78 17.79
C ALA A 273 -9.40 2.57 16.87
N LEU A 274 -8.12 2.19 16.80
CA LEU A 274 -7.16 2.78 15.86
C LEU A 274 -7.59 2.56 14.41
N VAL A 275 -7.92 1.32 14.04
CA VAL A 275 -8.39 1.00 12.69
C VAL A 275 -9.69 1.75 12.37
N ALA A 276 -10.66 1.75 13.29
CA ALA A 276 -11.92 2.47 13.12
C ALA A 276 -11.72 3.99 12.99
N GLY A 277 -10.82 4.58 13.78
CA GLY A 277 -10.46 6.00 13.72
C GLY A 277 -9.85 6.39 12.38
N VAL A 278 -8.93 5.57 11.86
CA VAL A 278 -8.33 5.75 10.52
C VAL A 278 -9.40 5.69 9.42
N LEU A 279 -10.33 4.74 9.51
CA LEU A 279 -11.43 4.61 8.57
C LEU A 279 -12.43 5.78 8.67
N ALA A 280 -12.67 6.32 9.87
CA ALA A 280 -13.56 7.45 10.09
C ALA A 280 -12.97 8.79 9.61
N LEU A 281 -11.66 8.99 9.80
CA LEU A 281 -10.92 10.16 9.33
C LEU A 281 -10.70 10.18 7.82
N ALA A 282 -10.94 9.06 7.12
CA ALA A 282 -10.81 9.00 5.68
C ALA A 282 -11.82 9.96 5.02
N PRO A 283 -11.36 11.03 4.31
CA PRO A 283 -12.27 11.91 3.57
C PRO A 283 -13.17 11.09 2.67
N ARG A 284 -14.47 11.16 2.96
CA ARG A 284 -15.51 10.65 2.07
C ARG A 284 -15.48 11.56 0.85
N LEU A 285 -14.97 11.05 -0.27
CA LEU A 285 -15.06 11.78 -1.53
C LEU A 285 -16.53 12.14 -1.74
N PRO A 286 -16.86 13.42 -1.96
CA PRO A 286 -18.22 13.82 -2.28
C PRO A 286 -18.70 12.97 -3.44
N GLN A 287 -19.77 12.20 -3.26
CA GLN A 287 -20.39 11.53 -4.38
C GLN A 287 -20.84 12.63 -5.35
N PRO A 288 -20.43 12.58 -6.63
CA PRO A 288 -20.93 13.54 -7.60
C PRO A 288 -22.45 13.44 -7.60
N ALA A 289 -23.10 14.58 -7.34
CA ALA A 289 -24.55 14.66 -7.34
C ALA A 289 -25.05 14.10 -8.68
N PRO A 290 -26.10 13.27 -8.70
CA PRO A 290 -26.64 12.73 -9.94
C PRO A 290 -26.97 13.91 -10.84
N ALA A 291 -26.28 14.02 -11.97
CA ALA A 291 -26.55 15.05 -12.96
C ALA A 291 -28.03 14.92 -13.34
N ARG A 292 -28.84 15.90 -12.94
CA ARG A 292 -30.23 15.98 -13.39
C ARG A 292 -30.16 16.27 -14.89
N LEU A 293 -30.29 15.22 -15.69
CA LEU A 293 -30.53 15.34 -17.12
C LEU A 293 -31.87 16.05 -17.27
N GLY A 294 -31.80 17.35 -17.62
CA GLY A 294 -32.96 18.15 -17.95
C GLY A 294 -33.72 17.48 -19.09
N ARG A 295 -35.04 17.34 -18.92
CA ARG A 295 -35.98 17.01 -19.98
C ARG A 295 -36.18 18.20 -20.89
#